data_AF-A0A3D5UN06-F1
#
_entry.id   AF-A0A3D5UN06-F1
#
_cell.length_a   1.000
_cell.length_b   1.000
_cell.length_c   1.000
_cell.angle_alpha   90.00
_cell.angle_beta   90.00
_cell.angle_gamma   90.00
#
_symmetry.space_group_name_H-M   'P 1'
#
loop_
_entity.id
_entity.type
_entity.pdbx_description
1 polymer ?
#
loop_
_entity_poly.entity_id
_entity_poly.type
_entity_poly.pdbx_seq_one_letter_code
_entity_poly.pdbx_strand_id
1 'polypeptide(L)'
;MNLPNRLTVIRIIMIPAFLFFFLSDFGGGKLIGATIFVVAALTDMLDGHIARKYNLITTFGKFMDPLADKLLVSAALIALVETQQITSWIAMIIIAREFAVTGLRVLAASDGIVIAASKWGKIKTITQMIAITSMLYGNFPFAQLGFNIPFDQAMMWLAVLFTILSGVDYFRLNKNVFSKIS
;
A
#
# COMPACT_ATOMS: atom_id res chain seq x y z
N MET A 1 -3.47 18.48 17.84
CA MET A 1 -3.42 17.28 16.95
C MET A 1 -3.95 16.09 17.73
N ASN A 2 -4.94 15.39 17.16
CA ASN A 2 -5.51 14.19 17.77
C ASN A 2 -4.56 12.99 17.62
N LEU A 3 -4.75 11.95 18.44
CA LEU A 3 -3.95 10.72 18.41
C LEU A 3 -3.79 10.11 17.00
N PRO A 4 -4.84 10.00 16.16
CA PRO A 4 -4.70 9.46 14.80
C PRO A 4 -3.74 10.27 13.93
N ASN A 5 -3.85 11.60 13.91
CA ASN A 5 -2.96 12.46 13.10
C ASN A 5 -1.48 12.34 13.50
N ARG A 6 -1.19 12.06 14.78
CA ARG A 6 0.20 11.82 15.22
C ARG A 6 0.73 10.50 14.66
N LEU A 7 -0.10 9.46 14.61
CA LEU A 7 0.26 8.16 14.02
C LEU A 7 0.53 8.29 12.52
N THR A 8 -0.28 9.06 11.78
CA THR A 8 -0.04 9.35 10.36
C THR A 8 1.31 10.04 10.13
N VAL A 9 1.65 11.05 10.93
CA VAL A 9 2.93 11.76 10.82
C VAL A 9 4.10 10.85 11.17
N ILE A 10 3.98 10.05 12.23
CA ILE A 10 4.98 9.04 12.58
C ILE A 10 5.20 8.07 11.42
N ARG A 11 4.12 7.59 10.77
CA ARG A 11 4.24 6.70 9.60
C ARG A 11 5.03 7.33 8.47
N ILE A 12 4.77 8.59 8.14
CA ILE A 12 5.51 9.31 7.10
C ILE A 12 7.00 9.39 7.44
N ILE A 13 7.33 9.65 8.72
CA ILE A 13 8.72 9.68 9.20
C ILE A 13 9.36 8.27 9.21
N MET A 14 8.57 7.21 9.41
CA MET A 14 9.04 5.83 9.33
C MET A 14 9.44 5.41 7.92
N ILE A 15 8.93 6.07 6.86
CA ILE A 15 9.26 5.71 5.46
C ILE A 15 10.76 5.90 5.16
N PRO A 16 11.38 7.08 5.40
CA PRO A 16 12.83 7.24 5.27
C PRO A 16 13.64 6.25 6.11
N ALA A 17 13.21 5.98 7.34
CA ALA A 17 13.88 5.02 8.21
C ALA A 17 13.82 3.59 7.63
N PHE A 18 12.64 3.19 7.14
CA PHE A 18 12.45 1.94 6.42
C PHE A 18 13.41 1.82 5.24
N LEU A 19 13.46 2.83 4.36
CA LEU A 19 14.33 2.83 3.18
C LEU A 19 15.80 2.75 3.59
N PHE A 20 16.22 3.56 4.57
CA PHE A 20 17.60 3.57 5.05
C PHE A 20 18.04 2.19 5.58
N PHE A 21 17.26 1.57 6.47
CA PHE A 21 17.63 0.27 7.02
C PHE A 21 17.54 -0.85 5.98
N PHE A 22 16.53 -0.82 5.10
CA PHE A 22 16.32 -1.89 4.13
C PHE A 22 17.36 -1.89 3.00
N LEU A 23 17.78 -0.70 2.56
CA LEU A 23 18.72 -0.52 1.44
C LEU A 23 20.18 -0.42 1.86
N SER A 24 20.47 -0.16 3.15
CA SER A 24 21.85 -0.14 3.63
C SER A 24 22.42 -1.55 3.80
N ASP A 25 23.73 -1.66 3.63
CA ASP A 25 24.51 -2.88 3.93
C ASP A 25 24.71 -3.11 5.44
N PHE A 26 23.89 -2.47 6.28
CA PHE A 26 23.94 -2.64 7.73
C PHE A 26 23.59 -4.10 8.10
N GLY A 27 24.35 -4.70 9.01
CA GLY A 27 24.10 -6.07 9.47
C GLY A 27 22.70 -6.22 10.05
N GLY A 28 21.85 -7.02 9.41
CA GLY A 28 20.44 -7.17 9.78
C GLY A 28 19.51 -6.04 9.33
N GLY A 29 20.01 -5.08 8.54
CA GLY A 29 19.26 -3.93 8.03
C GLY A 29 17.98 -4.31 7.30
N LYS A 30 18.02 -5.34 6.43
CA LYS A 30 16.82 -5.86 5.74
C LYS A 30 15.70 -6.28 6.70
N LEU A 31 16.04 -6.98 7.79
CA LEU A 31 15.06 -7.43 8.78
C LEU A 31 14.51 -6.25 9.59
N ILE A 32 15.37 -5.29 9.95
CA ILE A 32 14.95 -4.05 10.64
C ILE A 32 14.00 -3.26 9.73
N GLY A 33 14.38 -3.04 8.46
CA GLY A 33 13.56 -2.35 7.47
C GLY A 33 12.22 -3.03 7.26
N ALA A 34 12.21 -4.36 7.02
CA ALA A 34 10.97 -5.13 6.90
C ALA A 34 10.05 -4.98 8.13
N THR A 35 10.64 -4.97 9.32
CA THR A 35 9.91 -4.79 10.58
C THR A 35 9.34 -3.37 10.70
N ILE A 36 10.10 -2.34 10.34
CA ILE A 36 9.63 -0.94 10.29
C ILE A 36 8.44 -0.83 9.33
N PHE A 37 8.53 -1.44 8.14
CA PHE A 37 7.43 -1.46 7.18
C PHE A 37 6.16 -2.10 7.77
N VAL A 38 6.28 -3.27 8.39
CA VAL A 38 5.12 -3.95 9.01
C VAL A 38 4.52 -3.10 10.13
N VAL A 39 5.34 -2.52 11.00
CA VAL A 39 4.84 -1.63 12.07
C VAL A 39 4.14 -0.42 11.46
N ALA A 40 4.73 0.21 10.44
CA ALA A 40 4.13 1.35 9.74
C ALA A 40 2.78 0.99 9.12
N ALA A 41 2.67 -0.18 8.48
CA ALA A 41 1.42 -0.68 7.91
C ALA A 41 0.36 -1.01 8.97
N LEU A 42 0.75 -1.62 10.08
CA LEU A 42 -0.16 -1.95 11.18
C LEU A 42 -0.69 -0.68 11.87
N THR A 43 0.13 0.37 11.99
CA THR A 43 -0.34 1.64 12.55
C THR A 43 -1.45 2.29 11.73
N ASP A 44 -1.53 2.06 10.41
CA ASP A 44 -2.65 2.49 9.53
C ASP A 44 -3.96 1.77 9.79
N MET A 45 -3.86 0.50 10.14
CA MET A 45 -5.06 -0.24 10.51
C MET A 45 -5.60 0.25 11.86
N LEU A 46 -4.70 0.57 12.79
CA LEU A 46 -5.05 0.99 14.14
C LEU A 46 -5.58 2.42 14.20
N ASP A 47 -4.94 3.39 13.54
CA ASP A 47 -5.39 4.79 13.57
C ASP A 47 -6.75 4.97 12.89
N GLY A 48 -7.00 4.28 11.76
CA GLY A 48 -8.27 4.29 11.07
C GLY A 48 -9.38 3.61 11.86
N HIS A 49 -9.06 2.60 12.69
CA HIS A 49 -10.02 2.00 13.61
C HIS A 49 -10.36 2.95 14.78
N ILE A 50 -9.34 3.54 15.41
CA ILE A 50 -9.49 4.47 16.54
C ILE A 50 -10.24 5.74 16.09
N ALA A 51 -9.87 6.35 14.96
CA ALA A 51 -10.51 7.55 14.45
C ALA A 51 -12.00 7.35 14.20
N ARG A 52 -12.39 6.19 13.64
CA ARG A 52 -13.81 5.83 13.42
C ARG A 52 -14.55 5.52 14.72
N LYS A 53 -13.92 4.79 15.65
CA LYS A 53 -14.53 4.41 16.93
C LYS A 53 -14.80 5.61 17.83
N TYR A 54 -13.91 6.59 17.83
CA TYR A 54 -14.00 7.77 18.70
C TYR A 54 -14.48 9.04 17.98
N ASN A 55 -14.94 8.95 16.73
CA ASN A 55 -15.34 10.10 15.89
C ASN A 55 -14.28 11.22 15.82
N LEU A 56 -13.00 10.87 15.91
CA LEU A 56 -11.86 11.80 15.89
C LEU A 56 -11.40 12.15 14.47
N ILE A 57 -12.35 12.21 13.53
CA ILE A 57 -12.05 12.39 12.11
C ILE A 57 -11.76 13.87 11.86
N THR A 58 -10.55 14.18 11.40
CA THR A 58 -10.13 15.55 11.05
C THR A 58 -9.96 15.70 9.54
N THR A 59 -10.12 16.92 9.01
CA THR A 59 -9.89 17.22 7.58
C THR A 59 -8.46 16.90 7.16
N PHE A 60 -7.49 17.16 8.04
CA PHE A 60 -6.08 16.81 7.84
C PHE A 60 -5.89 15.29 7.71
N GLY A 61 -6.40 14.50 8.67
CA GLY A 61 -6.29 13.04 8.64
C GLY A 61 -6.95 12.44 7.40
N LYS A 62 -8.15 12.91 7.03
CA LYS A 62 -8.86 12.47 5.81
C LYS A 62 -8.01 12.58 4.53
N PHE A 63 -7.12 13.57 4.45
CA PHE A 63 -6.24 13.77 3.32
C PHE A 63 -4.89 13.06 3.48
N MET A 64 -4.30 13.11 4.67
CA MET A 64 -2.96 12.59 4.94
C MET A 64 -2.93 11.07 5.07
N ASP A 65 -3.97 10.42 5.58
CA ASP A 65 -3.97 8.95 5.76
C ASP A 65 -3.89 8.23 4.41
N PRO A 66 -4.73 8.56 3.39
CA PRO A 66 -4.61 7.97 2.06
C PRO A 66 -3.27 8.27 1.39
N LEU A 67 -2.71 9.47 1.61
CA LEU A 67 -1.42 9.85 1.06
C LEU A 67 -0.28 9.02 1.68
N ALA A 68 -0.24 8.92 3.00
CA ALA A 68 0.77 8.17 3.75
C ALA A 68 0.74 6.67 3.39
N ASP A 69 -0.45 6.09 3.24
CA ASP A 69 -0.64 4.70 2.75
C ASP A 69 0.04 4.50 1.38
N LYS A 70 -0.23 5.39 0.41
CA LYS A 70 0.34 5.26 -0.94
C LYS A 70 1.84 5.47 -0.96
N LEU A 71 2.35 6.40 -0.16
CA LEU A 71 3.78 6.64 -0.04
C LEU A 71 4.50 5.43 0.57
N LEU A 72 3.98 4.84 1.64
CA LEU A 72 4.59 3.67 2.29
C LEU A 72 4.68 2.48 1.31
N VAL A 73 3.58 2.18 0.63
CA VAL A 73 3.51 1.11 -0.37
C VAL A 73 4.43 1.37 -1.55
N SER A 74 4.46 2.61 -2.06
CA SER A 74 5.32 2.97 -3.20
C SER A 74 6.80 2.89 -2.82
N ALA A 75 7.17 3.36 -1.63
CA ALA A 75 8.52 3.26 -1.12
C ALA A 75 8.96 1.79 -1.02
N ALA A 76 8.10 0.90 -0.53
CA ALA A 76 8.42 -0.51 -0.45
C ALA A 76 8.61 -1.16 -1.83
N LEU A 77 7.76 -0.85 -2.81
CA LEU A 77 7.92 -1.35 -4.18
C LEU A 77 9.19 -0.83 -4.84
N ILE A 78 9.52 0.46 -4.66
CA ILE A 78 10.76 1.04 -5.18
C ILE A 78 11.98 0.35 -4.56
N ALA A 79 11.97 0.12 -3.24
CA ALA A 79 13.05 -0.60 -2.56
C ALA A 79 13.20 -2.06 -3.06
N LEU A 80 12.09 -2.72 -3.39
CA LEU A 80 12.12 -4.06 -4.01
C LEU A 80 12.68 -4.05 -5.44
N VAL A 81 12.44 -2.97 -6.20
CA VAL A 81 13.07 -2.78 -7.53
C VAL A 81 14.57 -2.55 -7.38
N GLU A 82 14.98 -1.68 -6.45
CA GLU A 82 16.38 -1.35 -6.21
C GLU A 82 17.19 -2.56 -5.75
N THR A 83 16.59 -3.41 -4.90
CA THR A 83 17.16 -4.70 -4.49
C THR A 83 16.99 -5.82 -5.52
N GLN A 84 16.52 -5.50 -6.73
CA GLN A 84 16.34 -6.42 -7.87
C GLN A 84 15.39 -7.61 -7.60
N GLN A 85 14.52 -7.51 -6.60
CA GLN A 85 13.56 -8.56 -6.27
C GLN A 85 12.32 -8.52 -7.18
N ILE A 86 11.97 -7.35 -7.71
CA ILE A 86 10.93 -7.18 -8.72
C ILE A 86 11.42 -6.31 -9.87
N THR A 87 10.76 -6.43 -11.02
CA THR A 87 11.00 -5.55 -12.17
C THR A 87 10.27 -4.22 -12.01
N SER A 88 10.81 -3.16 -12.60
CA SER A 88 10.25 -1.80 -12.51
C SER A 88 8.81 -1.71 -13.05
N TRP A 89 8.47 -2.48 -14.09
CA TRP A 89 7.12 -2.46 -14.66
C TRP A 89 6.06 -3.02 -13.70
N ILE A 90 6.41 -4.01 -12.85
CA ILE A 90 5.52 -4.53 -11.81
C ILE A 90 5.19 -3.42 -10.80
N ALA A 91 6.22 -2.73 -10.31
CA ALA A 91 6.05 -1.61 -9.40
C ALA A 91 5.20 -0.50 -10.03
N MET A 92 5.47 -0.15 -11.29
CA MET A 92 4.73 0.88 -12.02
C MET A 92 3.24 0.56 -12.16
N ILE A 93 2.86 -0.68 -12.50
CA ILE A 93 1.45 -1.08 -12.61
C ILE A 93 0.72 -0.86 -11.26
N ILE A 94 1.34 -1.31 -10.17
CA ILE A 94 0.75 -1.22 -8.84
C ILE A 94 0.63 0.23 -8.39
N ILE A 95 1.72 1.00 -8.48
CA ILE A 95 1.75 2.42 -8.12
C ILE A 95 0.73 3.21 -8.96
N ALA A 96 0.78 3.10 -10.29
CA ALA A 96 -0.11 3.85 -11.17
C ALA A 96 -1.58 3.59 -10.85
N ARG A 97 -1.95 2.33 -10.63
CA ARG A 97 -3.32 1.96 -10.26
C ARG A 97 -3.71 2.55 -8.90
N GLU A 98 -2.83 2.49 -7.88
CA GLU A 98 -3.12 3.04 -6.56
C GLU A 98 -3.41 4.54 -6.59
N PHE A 99 -2.62 5.29 -7.33
CA PHE A 99 -2.82 6.73 -7.52
C PHE A 99 -4.05 7.02 -8.37
N ALA A 100 -4.27 6.29 -9.46
CA ALA A 100 -5.41 6.53 -10.36
C ALA A 100 -6.77 6.29 -9.68
N VAL A 101 -6.91 5.18 -8.94
CA VAL A 101 -8.15 4.87 -8.21
C VAL A 101 -8.37 5.84 -7.03
N THR A 102 -7.30 6.32 -6.41
CA THR A 102 -7.40 7.34 -5.35
C THR A 102 -7.79 8.70 -5.92
N GLY A 103 -7.13 9.14 -6.99
CA GLY A 103 -7.43 10.39 -7.69
C GLY A 103 -8.87 10.43 -8.21
N LEU A 104 -9.34 9.34 -8.84
CA LEU A 104 -10.72 9.26 -9.31
C LEU A 104 -11.74 9.40 -8.18
N ARG A 105 -11.45 8.82 -7.00
CA ARG A 105 -12.32 8.97 -5.82
C ARG A 105 -12.37 10.40 -5.31
N VAL A 106 -11.24 11.07 -5.30
CA VAL A 106 -11.15 12.48 -4.87
C VAL A 106 -11.94 13.37 -5.82
N LEU A 107 -11.78 13.19 -7.14
CA LEU A 107 -12.51 13.94 -8.16
C LEU A 107 -14.03 13.66 -8.09
N ALA A 108 -14.44 12.40 -8.02
CA ALA A 108 -15.85 12.07 -7.90
C ALA A 108 -16.48 12.66 -6.63
N ALA A 109 -15.74 12.67 -5.51
CA ALA A 109 -16.21 13.23 -4.26
C ALA A 109 -16.37 14.75 -4.31
N SER A 110 -15.56 15.49 -5.10
CA SER A 110 -15.77 16.93 -5.29
C SER A 110 -17.08 17.25 -6.02
N ASP A 111 -17.55 16.34 -6.88
CA ASP A 111 -18.83 16.45 -7.59
C ASP A 111 -20.01 15.79 -6.84
N GLY A 112 -19.81 15.46 -5.56
CA GLY A 112 -20.84 14.83 -4.71
C GLY A 112 -21.13 13.35 -5.04
N ILE A 113 -20.33 12.72 -5.92
CA ILE A 113 -20.46 11.32 -6.30
C ILE A 113 -19.58 10.46 -5.38
N VAL A 114 -20.21 9.63 -4.56
CA VAL A 114 -19.50 8.68 -3.68
C VAL A 114 -19.25 7.37 -4.41
N ILE A 115 -18.00 7.09 -4.76
CA ILE A 115 -17.63 5.79 -5.35
C ILE A 115 -17.31 4.78 -4.24
N ALA A 116 -18.12 3.73 -4.14
CA ALA A 116 -17.92 2.65 -3.19
C ALA A 116 -16.67 1.82 -3.49
N ALA A 117 -16.05 1.26 -2.44
CA ALA A 117 -14.91 0.35 -2.59
C ALA A 117 -15.38 -1.00 -3.17
N SER A 118 -14.76 -1.44 -4.27
CA SER A 118 -15.09 -2.75 -4.87
C SER A 118 -14.47 -3.91 -4.08
N LYS A 119 -15.08 -5.10 -4.18
CA LYS A 119 -14.56 -6.34 -3.57
C LYS A 119 -13.14 -6.64 -4.09
N TRP A 120 -12.92 -6.44 -5.39
CA TRP A 120 -11.61 -6.56 -6.03
C TRP A 120 -10.57 -5.62 -5.43
N GLY A 121 -10.97 -4.39 -5.07
CA GLY A 121 -10.09 -3.44 -4.40
C GLY A 121 -9.58 -3.95 -3.05
N LYS A 122 -10.42 -4.63 -2.27
CA LYS A 122 -10.03 -5.23 -0.98
C LYS A 122 -9.08 -6.41 -1.15
N ILE A 123 -9.41 -7.34 -2.05
CA ILE A 123 -8.58 -8.53 -2.35
C ILE A 123 -7.20 -8.09 -2.83
N LYS A 124 -7.15 -7.10 -3.73
CA LYS A 124 -5.91 -6.49 -4.19
C LYS A 124 -5.06 -6.01 -3.02
N THR A 125 -5.62 -5.18 -2.13
CA THR A 125 -4.84 -4.63 -1.01
C THR A 125 -4.31 -5.72 -0.08
N ILE A 126 -5.11 -6.74 0.25
CA ILE A 126 -4.66 -7.86 1.09
C ILE A 126 -3.50 -8.61 0.42
N THR A 127 -3.68 -9.01 -0.84
CA THR A 127 -2.67 -9.78 -1.59
C THR A 127 -1.38 -8.98 -1.78
N GLN A 128 -1.50 -7.69 -2.07
CA GLN A 128 -0.37 -6.78 -2.20
C GLN A 128 0.42 -6.62 -0.89
N MET A 129 -0.26 -6.45 0.25
CA MET A 129 0.42 -6.33 1.55
C MET A 129 1.15 -7.61 1.93
N ILE A 130 0.55 -8.79 1.66
CA ILE A 130 1.19 -10.08 1.87
C ILE A 130 2.41 -10.23 0.96
N ALA A 131 2.28 -9.89 -0.33
CA ALA A 131 3.38 -9.95 -1.30
C ALA A 131 4.56 -9.08 -0.87
N ILE A 132 4.32 -7.80 -0.60
CA ILE A 132 5.39 -6.87 -0.18
C ILE A 132 6.04 -7.37 1.12
N THR A 133 5.24 -7.74 2.12
CA THR A 133 5.79 -8.19 3.42
C THR A 133 6.64 -9.45 3.26
N SER A 134 6.16 -10.46 2.52
CA SER A 134 6.91 -11.70 2.30
C SER A 134 8.22 -11.48 1.54
N MET A 135 8.24 -10.59 0.54
CA MET A 135 9.45 -10.22 -0.19
C MET A 135 10.45 -9.45 0.70
N LEU A 136 9.97 -8.49 1.49
CA LEU A 136 10.83 -7.74 2.42
C LEU A 136 11.51 -8.66 3.45
N TYR A 137 10.84 -9.73 3.88
CA TYR A 137 11.43 -10.75 4.77
C TYR A 137 12.19 -11.87 4.03
N GLY A 138 12.38 -11.76 2.71
CA GLY A 138 13.12 -12.76 1.93
C GLY A 138 12.45 -14.13 1.93
N ASN A 139 11.13 -14.18 1.75
CA ASN A 139 10.33 -15.40 1.70
C ASN A 139 10.33 -16.22 3.01
N PHE A 140 10.46 -15.56 4.16
CA PHE A 140 10.28 -16.19 5.47
C PHE A 140 8.81 -16.64 5.69
N PRO A 141 8.55 -17.81 6.31
CA PRO A 141 9.50 -18.79 6.83
C PRO A 141 9.97 -19.85 5.82
N PHE A 142 9.40 -19.87 4.61
CA PHE A 142 9.64 -20.92 3.61
C PHE A 142 11.13 -21.07 3.27
N ALA A 143 11.83 -19.95 3.05
CA ALA A 143 13.27 -19.96 2.79
C ALA A 143 14.10 -20.53 3.95
N GLN A 144 13.73 -20.23 5.21
CA GLN A 144 14.48 -20.69 6.39
C GLN A 144 14.20 -22.16 6.74
N LEU A 145 13.01 -22.64 6.42
CA LEU A 145 12.63 -24.05 6.61
C LEU A 145 13.19 -24.98 5.51
N GLY A 146 13.95 -24.44 4.56
CA GLY A 146 14.52 -25.19 3.44
C GLY A 146 13.50 -25.58 2.37
N PHE A 147 12.29 -25.01 2.40
CA PHE A 147 11.29 -25.22 1.36
C PHE A 147 11.60 -24.31 0.16
N ASN A 148 11.83 -24.91 -1.02
CA ASN A 148 12.01 -24.18 -2.27
C ASN A 148 10.67 -23.71 -2.86
N ILE A 149 9.78 -23.17 -2.03
CA ILE A 149 8.46 -22.66 -2.43
C ILE A 149 8.60 -21.15 -2.66
N PRO A 150 8.46 -20.65 -3.90
CA PRO A 150 8.56 -19.23 -4.23
C PRO A 150 7.26 -18.49 -3.87
N PHE A 151 6.87 -18.51 -2.59
CA PHE A 151 5.60 -17.96 -2.12
C PHE A 151 5.52 -16.45 -2.32
N ASP A 152 6.59 -15.73 -2.00
CA ASP A 152 6.71 -14.29 -2.17
C ASP A 152 6.50 -13.84 -3.63
N GLN A 153 7.13 -14.52 -4.59
CA GLN A 153 6.94 -14.26 -6.02
C GLN A 153 5.52 -14.61 -6.47
N ALA A 154 4.98 -15.75 -6.04
CA ALA A 154 3.61 -16.14 -6.35
C ALA A 154 2.59 -15.10 -5.85
N MET A 155 2.78 -14.59 -4.63
CA MET A 155 1.95 -13.53 -4.07
C MET A 155 2.11 -12.21 -4.84
N MET A 156 3.31 -11.87 -5.28
CA MET A 156 3.53 -10.66 -6.09
C MET A 156 2.80 -10.75 -7.44
N TRP A 157 2.85 -11.90 -8.12
CA TRP A 157 2.07 -12.12 -9.35
C TRP A 157 0.57 -12.05 -9.12
N LEU A 158 0.06 -12.62 -8.02
CA LEU A 158 -1.34 -12.48 -7.63
C LEU A 158 -1.71 -11.02 -7.33
N ALA A 159 -0.83 -10.27 -6.66
CA ALA A 159 -1.04 -8.85 -6.38
C ALA A 159 -1.14 -8.04 -7.67
N VAL A 160 -0.28 -8.32 -8.67
CA VAL A 160 -0.37 -7.70 -10.01
C VAL A 160 -1.68 -8.07 -10.70
N LEU A 161 -2.06 -9.34 -10.69
CA LEU A 161 -3.31 -9.81 -11.29
C LEU A 161 -4.52 -9.07 -10.70
N PHE A 162 -4.65 -9.05 -9.37
CA PHE A 162 -5.76 -8.36 -8.71
C PHE A 162 -5.68 -6.83 -8.85
N THR A 163 -4.49 -6.27 -9.00
CA THR A 163 -4.30 -4.85 -9.33
C THR A 163 -4.93 -4.52 -10.67
N ILE A 164 -4.62 -5.31 -11.70
CA ILE A 164 -5.17 -5.13 -13.05
C ILE A 164 -6.68 -5.36 -13.04
N LEU A 165 -7.14 -6.50 -12.50
CA LEU A 165 -8.58 -6.84 -12.45
C LEU A 165 -9.37 -5.75 -11.74
N SER A 166 -8.88 -5.29 -10.59
CA SER A 166 -9.55 -4.24 -9.85
C SER A 166 -9.46 -2.89 -10.55
N GLY A 167 -8.39 -2.58 -11.27
CA GLY A 167 -8.31 -1.36 -12.08
C GLY A 167 -9.38 -1.38 -13.16
N VAL A 168 -9.44 -2.46 -13.93
CA VAL A 168 -10.43 -2.63 -15.01
C VAL A 168 -11.86 -2.56 -14.48
N ASP A 169 -12.17 -3.27 -13.39
CA ASP A 169 -13.48 -3.23 -12.72
C ASP A 169 -13.84 -1.79 -12.32
N TYR A 170 -12.89 -1.07 -11.71
CA TYR A 170 -13.10 0.29 -11.25
C TYR A 170 -13.37 1.27 -12.40
N PHE A 171 -12.56 1.24 -13.46
CA PHE A 171 -12.74 2.12 -14.60
C PHE A 171 -13.99 1.78 -15.42
N ARG A 172 -14.35 0.49 -15.54
CA ARG A 172 -15.57 0.07 -16.25
C ARG A 172 -16.84 0.49 -15.52
N LEU A 173 -16.91 0.26 -14.21
CA LEU A 173 -18.08 0.61 -13.40
C LEU A 173 -18.29 2.13 -13.30
N ASN A 174 -17.22 2.91 -13.36
CA ASN A 174 -17.27 4.36 -13.21
C ASN A 174 -17.15 5.13 -14.54
N LYS A 175 -17.32 4.47 -15.71
CA LYS A 175 -17.34 5.15 -17.02
C LYS A 175 -18.33 6.31 -17.07
N ASN A 176 -19.48 6.15 -16.41
CA ASN A 176 -20.55 7.16 -16.36
C ASN A 176 -20.20 8.37 -15.46
N VAL A 177 -19.18 8.25 -14.61
CA VAL A 177 -18.66 9.37 -13.81
C VAL A 177 -17.85 10.27 -14.72
N PHE A 178 -16.99 9.71 -15.58
CA PHE A 178 -16.19 10.50 -16.53
C PHE A 178 -17.05 11.35 -17.48
N SER A 179 -18.23 10.87 -17.90
CA SER A 179 -19.14 11.63 -18.76
C SER A 179 -19.90 12.76 -18.04
N LYS A 180 -19.87 12.80 -16.71
CA LYS A 180 -20.49 13.87 -15.91
C LYS A 180 -19.49 14.94 -15.47
N ILE A 181 -18.19 14.63 -15.51
CA ILE A 181 -17.09 15.52 -15.10
C ILE A 181 -16.52 16.29 -16.31
N SER A 182 -16.73 15.79 -17.54
CA SER A 182 -16.43 16.50 -18.79
C SER A 182 -17.48 17.54 -19.14
#